data_AF-A0A7R9LBQ7-F1
#
_entry.id   AF-A0A7R9LBQ7-F1
#
_cell.length_a   1.000
_cell.length_b   1.000
_cell.length_c   1.000
_cell.angle_alpha   90.00
_cell.angle_beta   90.00
_cell.angle_gamma   90.00
#
_symmetry.space_group_name_H-M   'P 1'
#
loop_
_entity.id
_entity.type
_entity.pdbx_description
1 polymer ?
#
loop_
_entity_poly.entity_id
_entity_poly.type
_entity_poly.pdbx_seq_one_letter_code
_entity_poly.pdbx_strand_id
1 'polypeptide(L)'
;MKPQIIHRDLKPENILIDENVRNGRFIKLCDFGLTTVHDKEINYMTRDKHSTGVGTIKYLAPEISQGSKYGLKVDIYSLAIIGSEIFELDLFYTDPDNSESIYSVNEVLNPKRSGWGTGHRDLKNYK
;
A
#
# COMPACT_ATOMS: atom_id res chain seq x y z
N MET A 1 -22.17 16.76 -5.23
CA MET A 1 -20.82 16.29 -5.64
C MET A 1 -20.67 14.84 -5.25
N LYS A 2 -19.87 14.03 -5.98
CA LYS A 2 -19.53 12.67 -5.53
C LYS A 2 -18.50 12.75 -4.39
N PRO A 3 -18.68 11.99 -3.29
CA PRO A 3 -17.70 11.95 -2.21
C PRO A 3 -16.38 11.36 -2.72
N GLN A 4 -15.26 11.84 -2.19
CA GLN A 4 -13.97 11.21 -2.40
C GLN A 4 -13.85 10.06 -1.39
N ILE A 5 -13.61 8.86 -1.88
CA ILE A 5 -13.65 7.63 -1.09
C ILE A 5 -12.27 7.01 -1.07
N ILE A 6 -11.84 6.52 0.10
CA ILE A 6 -10.62 5.76 0.31
C ILE A 6 -11.02 4.33 0.68
N HIS A 7 -10.54 3.33 -0.05
CA HIS A 7 -10.89 1.92 0.17
C HIS A 7 -10.17 1.32 1.39
N ARG A 8 -8.87 1.62 1.56
CA ARG A 8 -8.00 1.16 2.68
C ARG A 8 -7.74 -0.36 2.78
N ASP A 9 -8.23 -1.16 1.84
CA ASP A 9 -7.97 -2.61 1.79
C ASP A 9 -7.99 -3.12 0.34
N LEU A 10 -7.33 -2.39 -0.56
CA LEU A 10 -7.11 -2.88 -1.91
C LEU A 10 -6.08 -4.01 -1.87
N LYS A 11 -6.50 -5.16 -2.39
CA LYS A 11 -5.74 -6.40 -2.51
C LYS A 11 -6.32 -7.25 -3.64
N PRO A 12 -5.58 -8.21 -4.21
CA PRO A 12 -6.06 -9.02 -5.32
C PRO A 12 -7.41 -9.70 -5.04
N GLU A 13 -7.63 -10.16 -3.79
CA GLU A 13 -8.86 -10.82 -3.36
C GLU A 13 -10.09 -9.91 -3.43
N ASN A 14 -9.89 -8.58 -3.33
CA ASN A 14 -10.95 -7.57 -3.39
C ASN A 14 -11.16 -7.00 -4.81
N ILE A 15 -10.47 -7.56 -5.82
CA ILE A 15 -10.58 -7.17 -7.23
C ILE A 15 -11.22 -8.32 -8.00
N LEU A 16 -12.54 -8.25 -8.18
CA LEU A 16 -13.32 -9.26 -8.87
C LEU A 16 -13.24 -9.10 -10.38
N ILE A 17 -13.19 -10.22 -11.09
CA ILE A 17 -13.21 -10.29 -12.55
C ILE A 17 -14.53 -10.90 -12.98
N ASP A 18 -15.30 -10.17 -13.80
CA ASP A 18 -16.53 -10.67 -14.42
C ASP A 18 -16.18 -11.25 -15.80
N GLU A 19 -16.20 -12.58 -15.89
CA GLU A 19 -15.88 -13.33 -17.10
C GLU A 19 -17.06 -13.44 -18.08
N ASN A 20 -18.27 -13.10 -17.63
CA ASN A 20 -19.50 -13.32 -18.41
C ASN A 20 -19.85 -12.16 -19.34
N VAL A 21 -19.01 -11.12 -19.42
CA VAL A 21 -19.36 -9.93 -20.20
C VAL A 21 -18.88 -10.08 -21.64
N ARG A 22 -19.86 -10.18 -22.55
CA ARG A 22 -19.70 -10.49 -23.98
C ARG A 22 -18.75 -9.58 -24.78
N ASN A 23 -18.30 -8.45 -24.22
CA ASN A 23 -17.47 -7.45 -24.89
C ASN A 23 -16.17 -7.09 -24.13
N GLY A 24 -15.76 -7.85 -23.12
CA GLY A 24 -14.50 -7.62 -22.39
C GLY A 24 -14.49 -8.13 -20.95
N ARG A 25 -13.32 -8.17 -20.32
CA ARG A 25 -13.21 -8.45 -18.87
C ARG A 25 -13.59 -7.19 -18.10
N PHE A 26 -14.59 -7.27 -17.22
CA PHE A 26 -14.93 -6.16 -16.32
C PHE A 26 -14.34 -6.41 -14.94
N ILE A 27 -13.65 -5.40 -14.41
CA ILE A 27 -13.08 -5.43 -13.07
C ILE A 27 -14.02 -4.69 -12.12
N LYS A 28 -14.30 -5.28 -10.96
CA LYS A 28 -15.12 -4.66 -9.90
C LYS A 28 -14.39 -4.75 -8.57
N LEU A 29 -14.39 -3.66 -7.82
CA LEU A 29 -13.93 -3.68 -6.43
C LEU A 29 -15.03 -4.22 -5.53
N CYS A 30 -14.65 -5.01 -4.53
CA CYS A 30 -15.53 -5.46 -3.47
C CYS A 30 -14.92 -5.21 -2.08
N ASP A 31 -15.69 -5.53 -1.05
CA ASP A 31 -15.32 -5.35 0.36
C ASP A 31 -14.99 -3.90 0.77
N PHE A 32 -16.05 -3.11 0.98
CA PHE A 32 -15.96 -1.74 1.45
C PHE A 32 -15.98 -1.63 2.99
N GLY A 33 -15.77 -2.73 3.72
CA GLY A 33 -15.88 -2.75 5.19
C GLY A 33 -14.92 -1.80 5.90
N LEU A 34 -13.79 -1.48 5.25
CA LEU A 34 -12.78 -0.54 5.75
C LEU A 34 -12.81 0.82 5.05
N THR A 35 -13.77 1.06 4.16
CA THR A 35 -13.83 2.29 3.37
C THR A 35 -14.13 3.53 4.23
N THR A 36 -13.61 4.69 3.84
CA THR A 36 -13.89 5.97 4.50
C THR A 36 -14.00 7.12 3.49
N VAL A 37 -14.61 8.24 3.92
CA VAL A 37 -14.77 9.44 3.09
C VAL A 37 -13.60 10.38 3.36
N HIS A 38 -12.91 10.77 2.29
CA HIS A 38 -11.92 11.84 2.34
C HIS A 38 -12.64 13.20 2.34
N ASP A 39 -12.56 13.91 3.45
CA ASP A 39 -13.07 15.27 3.55
C ASP A 39 -12.15 16.24 2.80
N LYS A 40 -12.71 17.05 1.90
CA LYS A 40 -11.93 18.01 1.11
C LYS A 40 -11.48 19.22 1.93
N GLU A 41 -12.19 19.56 3.00
CA GLU A 41 -11.77 20.64 3.89
C GLU A 41 -10.58 20.22 4.76
N ILE A 42 -10.46 18.91 5.01
CA ILE A 42 -9.33 18.32 5.73
C ILE A 42 -8.49 17.52 4.73
N ASN A 43 -7.50 18.19 4.11
CA ASN A 43 -6.57 17.59 3.13
C ASN A 43 -5.93 16.25 3.55
N TYR A 44 -5.97 15.89 4.83
CA TYR A 44 -5.55 14.58 5.33
C TYR A 44 -6.37 14.12 6.53
N MET A 45 -6.69 12.83 6.58
CA MET A 45 -7.30 12.22 7.75
C MET A 45 -6.26 12.06 8.87
N THR A 46 -6.63 12.45 10.09
CA THR A 46 -5.86 12.15 11.31
C THR A 46 -6.30 10.83 11.95
N ARG A 47 -5.43 10.23 12.77
CA ARG A 47 -5.70 9.02 13.56
C ARG A 47 -6.99 9.15 14.38
N ASP A 48 -8.09 8.61 13.89
CA ASP A 48 -9.23 8.28 14.73
C ASP A 48 -8.96 6.94 15.45
N LYS A 49 -9.56 6.75 16.63
CA LYS A 49 -9.43 5.52 17.44
C LYS A 49 -9.89 4.24 16.72
N HIS A 50 -10.57 4.36 15.57
CA HIS A 50 -11.02 3.26 14.71
C HIS A 50 -10.10 3.01 13.50
N SER A 51 -8.97 3.72 13.38
CA SER A 51 -8.11 3.72 12.18
C SER A 51 -6.75 3.03 12.39
N THR A 52 -6.45 2.54 13.59
CA THR A 52 -5.18 1.84 13.88
C THR A 52 -5.24 0.38 13.42
N GLY A 53 -4.36 0.01 12.49
CA GLY A 53 -4.16 -1.39 12.08
C GLY A 53 -5.22 -1.94 11.12
N VAL A 54 -5.89 -1.08 10.35
CA VAL A 54 -6.84 -1.52 9.32
C VAL A 54 -6.12 -1.89 8.02
N GLY A 55 -6.67 -2.86 7.30
CA GLY A 55 -6.19 -3.30 6.00
C GLY A 55 -5.19 -4.45 6.07
N THR A 56 -4.90 -5.01 4.90
CA THR A 56 -3.97 -6.13 4.75
C THR A 56 -2.52 -5.62 4.72
N ILE A 57 -1.72 -6.05 5.70
CA ILE A 57 -0.35 -5.57 6.00
C ILE A 57 0.51 -5.38 4.74
N LYS A 58 0.56 -6.38 3.85
CA LYS A 58 1.35 -6.36 2.62
C LYS A 58 1.06 -5.18 1.68
N TYR A 59 -0.21 -4.76 1.59
CA TYR A 59 -0.66 -3.70 0.67
C TYR A 59 -0.82 -2.35 1.38
N LEU A 60 -0.48 -2.27 2.66
CA LEU A 60 -0.74 -1.11 3.50
C LEU A 60 0.31 -0.02 3.28
N ALA A 61 -0.14 1.18 2.92
CA ALA A 61 0.74 2.33 2.77
C ALA A 61 1.49 2.65 4.08
N PRO A 62 2.77 3.04 4.03
CA PRO A 62 3.60 3.30 5.21
C PRO A 62 3.03 4.38 6.12
N GLU A 63 2.40 5.41 5.55
CA GLU A 63 1.75 6.46 6.33
C GLU A 63 0.56 5.95 7.15
N ILE A 64 -0.12 4.87 6.71
CA ILE A 64 -1.18 4.24 7.51
C ILE A 64 -0.57 3.40 8.63
N SER A 65 0.46 2.59 8.35
CA SER A 65 1.09 1.74 9.37
C SER A 65 1.80 2.57 10.46
N GLN A 66 2.39 3.71 10.08
CA GLN A 66 2.94 4.70 11.01
C GLN A 66 1.86 5.51 11.73
N GLY A 67 0.60 5.38 11.29
CA GLY A 67 -0.56 6.18 11.71
C GLY A 67 -0.29 7.68 11.62
N SER A 68 0.35 8.07 10.52
CA SER A 68 0.49 9.45 10.07
C SER A 68 -0.81 9.91 9.39
N LYS A 69 -0.84 11.20 9.06
CA LYS A 69 -1.89 11.78 8.22
C LYS A 69 -1.90 11.12 6.83
N TYR A 70 -3.06 10.69 6.36
CA TYR A 70 -3.20 10.00 5.08
C TYR A 70 -4.39 10.50 4.25
N GLY A 71 -4.41 10.17 2.96
CA GLY A 71 -5.47 10.59 2.02
C GLY A 71 -5.61 9.59 0.87
N LEU A 72 -6.16 10.04 -0.25
CA LEU A 72 -6.45 9.18 -1.42
C LEU A 72 -5.24 8.40 -1.97
N LYS A 73 -4.01 8.83 -1.67
CA LYS A 73 -2.78 8.20 -2.19
C LYS A 73 -2.47 6.84 -1.58
N VAL A 74 -3.09 6.48 -0.46
CA VAL A 74 -2.88 5.17 0.16
C VAL A 74 -3.36 4.02 -0.73
N ASP A 75 -4.48 4.20 -1.44
CA ASP A 75 -4.98 3.20 -2.39
C ASP A 75 -4.07 3.08 -3.63
N ILE A 76 -3.36 4.16 -3.99
CA ILE A 76 -2.37 4.13 -5.07
C ILE A 76 -1.14 3.30 -4.68
N TYR A 77 -0.72 3.37 -3.41
CA TYR A 77 0.34 2.51 -2.89
C TYR A 77 -0.07 1.04 -2.99
N SER A 78 -1.26 0.67 -2.50
CA SER A 78 -1.77 -0.69 -2.57
C SER A 78 -1.82 -1.20 -4.02
N LEU A 79 -2.29 -0.37 -4.97
CA LEU A 79 -2.30 -0.71 -6.38
C LEU A 79 -0.90 -0.94 -6.97
N ALA A 80 0.11 -0.20 -6.50
CA ALA A 80 1.49 -0.39 -6.94
C ALA A 80 2.07 -1.74 -6.49
N ILE A 81 1.74 -2.18 -5.27
CA ILE A 81 2.11 -3.52 -4.76
C ILE A 81 1.37 -4.63 -5.54
N ILE A 82 0.07 -4.45 -5.81
CA ILE A 82 -0.68 -5.39 -6.66
C ILE A 82 -0.06 -5.47 -8.06
N GLY A 83 0.32 -4.32 -8.63
CA GLY A 83 0.97 -4.25 -9.92
C GLY A 83 2.31 -4.99 -9.94
N SER A 84 3.15 -4.80 -8.93
CA SER A 84 4.45 -5.48 -8.87
C SER A 84 4.33 -7.00 -8.79
N GLU A 85 3.32 -7.52 -8.08
CA GLU A 85 3.00 -8.95 -8.07
C GLU A 85 2.57 -9.46 -9.44
N ILE A 86 1.70 -8.73 -10.15
CA ILE A 86 1.23 -9.10 -11.48
C ILE A 86 2.38 -9.16 -12.50
N PHE A 87 3.34 -8.23 -12.39
CA PHE A 87 4.46 -8.15 -13.32
C PHE A 87 5.65 -9.04 -12.93
N GLU A 88 5.48 -9.94 -11.95
CA GLU A 88 6.56 -10.80 -11.40
C GLU A 88 7.83 -10.01 -11.14
N LEU A 89 7.68 -8.75 -10.71
CA LEU A 89 8.82 -7.98 -10.27
C LEU A 89 9.21 -8.60 -8.93
N ASP A 90 10.34 -9.32 -8.91
CA ASP A 90 11.00 -9.95 -7.74
C ASP A 90 11.35 -8.96 -6.61
N LEU A 91 10.78 -7.76 -6.67
CA LEU A 91 11.06 -6.61 -5.83
C LEU A 91 10.52 -6.76 -4.40
N PHE A 92 9.57 -7.65 -4.12
CA PHE A 92 8.83 -7.63 -2.85
C PHE A 92 8.42 -9.02 -2.33
N TYR A 93 9.34 -9.99 -2.29
CA TYR A 93 9.11 -11.19 -1.48
C TYR A 93 9.29 -10.85 0.01
N THR A 94 8.23 -10.28 0.57
CA THR A 94 8.07 -10.03 1.99
C THR A 94 7.14 -11.08 2.56
N ASP A 95 7.56 -11.74 3.64
CA ASP A 95 6.67 -12.54 4.48
C ASP A 95 5.45 -11.67 4.88
N PRO A 96 4.23 -12.01 4.40
CA PRO A 96 3.05 -11.16 4.52
C PRO A 96 2.61 -10.97 5.98
N ASP A 97 3.07 -11.82 6.90
CA ASP A 97 2.78 -11.75 8.33
C ASP A 97 3.87 -11.00 9.12
N ASN A 98 5.00 -10.68 8.48
CA ASN A 98 6.12 -10.02 9.14
C ASN A 98 6.13 -8.50 8.87
N SER A 99 5.76 -7.71 9.88
CA SER A 99 5.81 -6.24 9.80
C SER A 99 7.20 -5.65 9.54
N GLU A 100 8.29 -6.37 9.85
CA GLU A 100 9.67 -5.92 9.57
C GLU A 100 9.97 -5.88 8.08
N SER A 101 9.37 -6.79 7.33
CA SER A 101 9.57 -6.91 5.89
C SER A 101 9.04 -5.68 5.12
N ILE A 102 7.95 -5.05 5.60
CA ILE A 102 7.40 -3.82 5.03
C ILE A 102 8.39 -2.64 5.12
N TYR A 103 9.21 -2.56 6.16
CA TYR A 103 10.19 -1.48 6.27
C TYR A 103 11.23 -1.56 5.16
N SER A 104 11.68 -2.77 4.78
CA SER A 104 12.61 -2.95 3.66
C SER A 104 12.01 -2.53 2.30
N VAL A 105 10.73 -2.81 2.06
CA VAL A 105 10.00 -2.36 0.85
C VAL A 105 9.97 -0.84 0.76
N ASN A 106 9.73 -0.17 1.89
CA ASN A 106 9.70 1.29 1.94
C ASN A 106 11.07 1.93 1.73
N GLU A 107 12.15 1.27 2.14
CA GLU A 107 13.52 1.72 1.83
C GLU A 107 13.83 1.62 0.33
N VAL A 108 13.43 0.52 -0.31
CA VAL A 108 13.60 0.32 -1.77
C VAL A 108 12.78 1.33 -2.57
N LEU A 109 11.52 1.56 -2.18
CA LEU A 109 10.60 2.47 -2.88
C LEU A 109 10.90 3.95 -2.59
N ASN A 110 11.56 4.28 -1.48
CA ASN A 110 11.88 5.66 -1.11
C ASN A 110 13.34 5.85 -0.66
N PRO A 111 14.31 5.73 -1.59
CA PRO A 111 15.74 5.79 -1.28
C PRO A 111 16.23 7.18 -0.81
N LYS A 112 15.38 8.22 -0.85
CA LYS A 112 15.75 9.61 -0.48
C LYS A 112 15.44 9.99 0.97
N ARG A 113 14.87 9.09 1.79
CA ARG A 113 14.64 9.34 3.23
C ARG A 113 15.78 8.90 4.14
N SER A 114 16.68 8.04 3.68
CA SER A 114 17.93 7.73 4.40
C SER A 114 19.00 8.78 4.07
N GLY A 115 18.89 9.92 4.75
CA GLY A 115 20.01 10.85 4.86
C GLY A 115 21.24 10.10 5.39
N TRP A 116 22.37 10.26 4.71
CA TRP A 116 23.66 9.71 5.09
C TRP A 116 24.00 10.01 6.56
N GLY A 117 24.34 8.96 7.31
CA GLY A 117 24.82 9.07 8.69
C GLY A 117 25.49 7.78 9.15
N THR A 118 26.80 7.68 8.91
CA THR A 118 27.76 6.64 9.36
C THR A 118 27.53 5.26 8.69
N GLY A 119 28.40 4.75 7.83
CA GLY A 119 29.85 4.68 7.96
C GLY A 119 30.24 3.31 8.50
N HIS A 120 30.84 2.48 7.63
CA HIS A 120 31.43 1.14 7.86
C HIS A 120 30.50 -0.08 7.86
N ARG A 121 30.55 -0.85 6.76
CA ARG A 121 31.44 -2.02 6.68
C ARG A 121 31.75 -2.36 5.22
N ASP A 122 33.04 -2.56 4.99
CA ASP A 122 33.68 -2.81 3.71
C ASP A 122 33.16 -4.05 2.99
N LEU A 123 32.67 -3.86 1.76
CA LEU A 123 32.66 -4.90 0.73
C LEU A 123 34.00 -4.85 -0.03
N LYS A 124 35.09 -5.14 0.70
CA LYS A 124 36.33 -5.63 0.11
C LYS A 124 36.43 -7.08 0.52
N ASN A 125 36.21 -7.98 -0.45
CA ASN A 125 36.57 -9.40 -0.50
C ASN A 125 35.39 -10.28 -0.90
N TYR A 126 35.14 -10.34 -2.20
CA TYR A 126 34.90 -11.63 -2.85
C TYR A 126 35.93 -11.75 -3.97
N LYS A 127 36.87 -12.68 -3.77
CA LYS A 127 37.74 -13.23 -4.81
C LYS A 127 36.99 -14.35 -5.51
#